data_AF-A0A7V4ABQ0-F1
#
_entry.id   AF-A0A7V4ABQ0-F1
#
_cell.length_a   1.000
_cell.length_b   1.000
_cell.length_c   1.000
_cell.angle_alpha   90.00
_cell.angle_beta   90.00
_cell.angle_gamma   90.00
#
_symmetry.space_group_name_H-M   'P 1'
#
loop_
_entity.id
_entity.type
_entity.pdbx_description
1 polymer ?
#
loop_
_entity_poly.entity_id
_entity_poly.type
_entity_poly.pdbx_seq_one_letter_code
_entity_poly.pdbx_strand_id
1 'polypeptide(L)' 'MKIGIDIVNIGRIKKLYEKYGERFLKKVFTDEEIRYSLERKNFINHLAGRFAAKEAFLKAIGTGLSKGISLKDVE' A
#
# COMPACT_ATOMS: atom_id res chain seq x y z
N MET A 1 6.81 -15.44 -17.49
CA MET A 1 7.13 -14.37 -16.52
C MET A 1 6.17 -13.22 -16.78
N LYS A 2 5.48 -12.68 -15.76
CA LYS A 2 4.54 -11.55 -15.89
C LYS A 2 5.14 -10.32 -15.22
N ILE A 3 4.81 -9.14 -15.73
CA ILE A 3 5.24 -7.84 -15.19
C ILE A 3 4.01 -7.15 -14.62
N GLY A 4 4.18 -6.48 -13.47
CA GLY A 4 3.15 -5.65 -12.87
C GLY A 4 3.63 -4.22 -12.70
N ILE A 5 2.77 -3.27 -13.06
CA ILE A 5 3.01 -1.84 -12.90
C ILE A 5 1.79 -1.21 -12.24
N ASP A 6 2.02 -0.24 -11.37
CA ASP A 6 0.96 0.54 -10.75
C ASP A 6 1.35 2.00 -10.54
N ILE A 7 0.38 2.89 -10.66
CA ILE A 7 0.53 4.34 -10.47
C ILE A 7 -0.50 4.79 -9.44
N VAL A 8 0.00 5.33 -8.33
CA VAL A 8 -0.84 5.78 -7.22
C VAL A 8 -0.83 7.30 -7.12
N ASN A 9 -2.02 7.90 -7.06
CA ASN A 9 -2.16 9.31 -6.73
C ASN A 9 -1.92 9.53 -5.23
N ILE A 10 -0.89 10.30 -4.89
CA ILE A 10 -0.52 10.63 -3.49
C ILE A 10 -1.68 11.33 -2.77
N GLY A 11 -2.39 12.24 -3.44
CA GLY A 11 -3.57 12.93 -2.91
C GLY A 11 -4.71 11.97 -2.55
N ARG A 12 -4.87 10.86 -3.29
CA ARG A 12 -5.84 9.80 -2.93
C ARG A 12 -5.45 9.13 -1.62
N ILE A 13 -4.17 8.79 -1.44
CA ILE A 13 -3.66 8.16 -0.21
C ILE A 13 -3.81 9.12 0.97
N LYS A 14 -3.50 10.41 0.76
CA LYS A 14 -3.75 11.45 1.76
C LYS A 14 -5.21 11.49 2.19
N LYS A 15 -6.15 11.57 1.24
CA LYS A 15 -7.60 11.59 1.53
C LYS A 15 -8.07 10.33 2.26
N LEU A 16 -7.55 9.15 1.89
CA LEU A 16 -7.88 7.90 2.57
C LEU A 16 -7.37 7.88 4.01
N TYR A 17 -6.15 8.34 4.22
CA TYR A 17 -5.57 8.48 5.56
C TYR A 17 -6.34 9.50 6.40
N GLU A 18 -6.66 10.68 5.86
CA GLU A 18 -7.44 11.70 6.57
C GLU A 18 -8.86 11.23 6.90
N LYS A 19 -9.49 10.45 6.01
CA LYS A 19 -10.87 9.97 6.19
C LYS A 19 -10.97 8.78 7.14
N TYR A 20 -10.02 7.85 7.10
CA TYR A 20 -10.13 6.56 7.80
C TYR A 20 -9.02 6.31 8.83
N GLY A 21 -7.97 7.14 8.85
CA GLY A 21 -6.86 7.08 9.78
C GLY A 21 -6.25 5.69 9.90
N GLU A 22 -6.13 5.24 11.14
CA GLU A 22 -5.55 3.95 11.50
C GLU A 22 -6.29 2.75 10.88
N ARG A 23 -7.60 2.86 10.63
CA ARG A 23 -8.36 1.76 9.99
C ARG A 23 -7.89 1.51 8.56
N PHE A 24 -7.53 2.57 7.83
CA PHE A 24 -6.92 2.41 6.51
C PHE A 24 -5.54 1.78 6.63
N LEU A 25 -4.71 2.28 7.55
CA LEU A 25 -3.36 1.77 7.76
C LEU A 25 -3.37 0.27 8.08
N LYS A 26 -4.12 -0.13 9.10
CA LYS A 26 -4.27 -1.52 9.53
C LYS A 26 -5.01 -2.41 8.55
N LYS A 27 -5.59 -1.88 7.48
CA LYS A 27 -6.16 -2.71 6.41
C LYS A 27 -5.13 -3.04 5.33
N VAL A 28 -4.17 -2.15 5.11
CA VAL A 28 -3.30 -2.17 3.92
C VAL A 28 -1.86 -2.55 4.24
N PHE A 29 -1.37 -2.15 5.41
CA PHE A 29 0.03 -2.27 5.80
C PHE A 29 0.19 -3.18 7.02
N THR A 30 1.38 -3.78 7.16
CA THR A 30 1.80 -4.47 8.39
C THR A 30 2.16 -3.44 9.46
N ASP A 31 2.23 -3.86 10.73
CA ASP A 31 2.53 -2.93 11.82
C ASP A 31 3.95 -2.34 11.69
N GLU A 32 4.90 -3.12 11.17
CA GLU A 32 6.26 -2.67 10.90
C GLU A 32 6.32 -1.64 9.78
N GLU A 33 5.59 -1.85 8.69
CA GLU A 33 5.49 -0.87 7.60
C GLU A 33 4.87 0.46 8.06
N ILE A 34 3.86 0.39 8.93
CA ILE A 34 3.21 1.56 9.52
C ILE A 34 4.23 2.33 10.36
N ARG A 35 4.88 1.64 11.30
CA ARG A 35 5.90 2.22 12.17
C ARG A 35 6.98 2.92 11.36
N TYR A 36 7.58 2.19 10.42
CA TYR A 36 8.64 2.72 9.55
C TYR A 36 8.18 3.91 8.70
N SER A 37 6.95 3.88 8.18
CA SER A 37 6.43 4.98 7.35
C SER A 37 6.17 6.24 8.18
N LEU A 38 5.59 6.09 9.38
CA LEU A 38 5.23 7.22 10.25
C LEU A 38 6.45 7.95 10.83
N GLU A 39 7.60 7.28 10.93
CA GLU A 39 8.87 7.91 11.33
C GLU A 39 9.41 8.89 10.26
N ARG A 40 8.84 8.92 9.05
CA ARG A 40 9.30 9.79 7.96
C ARG A 40 8.55 11.12 7.92
N LYS A 41 9.27 12.22 7.70
CA LYS A 41 8.70 13.58 7.53
C LYS A 41 7.58 13.64 6.47
N ASN A 42 7.72 12.88 5.38
CA ASN A 42 6.74 12.80 4.29
C ASN A 42 6.05 11.43 4.27
N PHE A 43 5.54 10.96 5.41
CA PHE A 43 4.97 9.62 5.54
C PHE A 43 3.89 9.29 4.51
N ILE A 44 3.07 10.27 4.07
CA ILE A 44 2.05 10.05 3.03
C ILE A 44 2.66 9.61 1.69
N ASN A 45 3.79 10.18 1.28
CA ASN A 45 4.49 9.75 0.07
C ASN A 45 5.05 8.34 0.22
N HIS A 46 5.52 8.02 1.43
CA HIS A 46 6.04 6.69 1.75
C HIS A 46 4.93 5.63 1.68
N LEU A 47 3.78 5.91 2.29
CA LEU A 47 2.60 5.06 2.22
C LEU A 47 2.12 4.88 0.77
N ALA A 48 2.14 5.94 -0.05
CA ALA A 48 1.76 5.87 -1.45
C ALA A 48 2.69 4.99 -2.29
N GLY A 49 4.01 5.11 -2.07
CA GLY A 49 5.01 4.27 -2.73
C GLY A 49 4.85 2.80 -2.37
N ARG A 50 4.67 2.49 -1.07
CA ARG A 50 4.39 1.12 -0.60
C ARG A 50 3.08 0.57 -1.20
N PHE A 51 2.02 1.38 -1.24
CA PHE A 51 0.75 0.99 -1.86
C PHE A 51 0.94 0.58 -3.33
N ALA A 52 1.64 1.42 -4.11
CA ALA A 52 1.93 1.15 -5.52
C ALA A 52 2.78 -0.11 -5.70
N ALA A 53 3.80 -0.30 -4.86
CA ALA A 53 4.65 -1.48 -4.91
C ALA A 53 3.85 -2.78 -4.64
N LYS A 54 2.98 -2.77 -3.63
CA LYS A 54 2.10 -3.90 -3.33
C LYS A 54 1.15 -4.21 -4.49
N GLU A 55 0.49 -3.19 -5.07
CA GLU A 55 -0.41 -3.40 -6.21
C GLU A 55 0.33 -3.88 -7.46
N ALA A 56 1.53 -3.35 -7.74
CA ALA A 56 2.37 -3.81 -8.83
C ALA A 56 2.79 -5.28 -8.66
N PHE A 57 3.19 -5.68 -7.45
CA PHE A 57 3.56 -7.06 -7.15
C PHE A 57 2.37 -8.01 -7.35
N LEU A 58 1.19 -7.67 -6.82
CA LEU A 58 -0.03 -8.48 -6.98
C LEU A 58 -0.43 -8.69 -8.45
N LYS A 59 -0.20 -7.67 -9.30
CA LYS A 59 -0.38 -7.79 -10.75
C LYS A 59 0.66 -8.72 -11.38
N ALA A 60 1.92 -8.63 -10.95
CA ALA A 60 3.00 -9.47 -11.46
C ALA A 60 2.79 -10.96 -11.15
N ILE A 61 2.29 -11.30 -9.96
CA ILE A 61 2.00 -12.70 -9.59
C ILE A 61 0.69 -13.24 -10.19
N GLY A 62 -0.08 -12.39 -10.89
CA GLY A 62 -1.26 -12.80 -11.66
C GLY A 62 -2.50 -13.12 -10.84
N THR A 63 -2.53 -12.75 -9.56
CA THR A 63 -3.68 -12.90 -8.66
C THR A 63 -4.45 -11.58 -8.50
N GLY A 64 -3.80 -10.42 -8.65
CA GLY A 64 -4.41 -9.14 -8.25
C GLY A 64 -4.85 -9.15 -6.78
N LEU A 65 -5.81 -8.28 -6.41
CA LEU A 65 -6.51 -8.32 -5.11
C LEU A 65 -7.56 -9.45 -5.01
N SER A 66 -7.40 -10.52 -5.80
CA SER A 66 -8.33 -11.65 -5.85
C SER A 66 -7.63 -12.92 -5.35
N LYS A 67 -8.42 -13.94 -5.00
CA LYS A 67 -7.96 -15.25 -4.48
C LYS A 67 -7.39 -15.25 -3.05
N GLY A 68 -7.82 -14.32 -2.20
CA GLY A 68 -7.52 -14.35 -0.76
C GLY A 68 -6.16 -13.79 -0.35
N ILE A 69 -5.40 -13.22 -1.30
CA ILE A 69 -4.14 -12.50 -1.02
C ILE A 69 -4.46 -11.04 -0.68
N SER A 70 -4.03 -10.62 0.49
CA SER A 70 -4.14 -9.27 1.04
C SER A 70 -2.94 -8.41 0.66
N LEU A 71 -3.12 -7.08 0.66
CA LEU A 71 -2.00 -6.13 0.56
C LEU A 71 -0.98 -6.29 1.70
N LYS A 72 -1.38 -6.91 2.81
CA LYS A 72 -0.48 -7.22 3.93
C LYS A 72 0.44 -8.42 3.68
N ASP A 73 0.13 -9.26 2.70
CA ASP A 73 0.93 -10.44 2.40
C ASP A 73 2.17 -10.10 1.54
N VAL A 74 2.36 -8.81 1.24
CA VAL A 74 3.45 -8.27 0.43
C VAL A 74 4.13 -7.18 1.26
N GLU A 75 5.43 -7.26 1.58
CA GLU A 75 6.14 -6.27 2.42
C GLU A 75 7.42 -5.72 1.76
#